data_AF-A0A257VCV2-F1
#
_entry.id   AF-A0A257VCV2-F1
#
_cell.length_a   1.000
_cell.length_b   1.000
_cell.length_c   1.000
_cell.angle_alpha   90.00
_cell.angle_beta   90.00
_cell.angle_gamma   90.00
#
_symmetry.space_group_name_H-M   'P 1'
#
loop_
_entity.id
_entity.type
_entity.pdbx_description
1 polymer ?
#
loop_
_entity_poly.entity_id
_entity_poly.type
_entity_poly.pdbx_seq_one_letter_code
_entity_poly.pdbx_strand_id
1 'polypeptide(L)'
;MDNRRLFLFKGLMWILAGLAAAVAIVRFSLGLGVSTALSDTTPWGLWIGFDVMGGVALAAGGFVMAAVVHIFHRDRYHAAARPAILTAFLGYGAVAVGLLFDLGLPWNIWHATIYWNIHSALFEVAWCVMLYLTVLALEVTPTILERTPFQKTYRFFVKLALPIMILGIMLSTLHQSSLGTMLLIMPFRVHPLWYSHLLPELFFVSAICLGIVMVMVESTVTSWLYRREPEMEMLAGLARLASIALACYFVMKMGDLLRQGKLAMVFDGSWLANLFIAEMLLSTVIPMVLLALPAVRRSFTGMWSLACCSVLGFVLDRINASGLSQVWATRRFYFPAWTEFAISLGIVAACVLVFFFIQERFPVDPHGLAQVEAERKALEAAPPAFAPFAQVWLGEGWRKAAKVYSFLFVLALAFGLTAAPKAEPVVNTRAVRAVGASILQIGPGPRYVYFDHKKHQDEAGGSKSCALCHHLHQKGDVGTPCVVCHENMFLRTSIFNHEAHVADLHGNASCVQCHGKSEPIRVAPAKKCSQCHDKDMMAANPVVKVFDSKWAPSYKDAMHKMCIPCHVEKAKDAALKLPNLGRCGACHDSGTQAEKAYTAEFPEKTAAGERS
;
A
#
# COMPACT_ATOMS: atom_id res chain seq x y z
N MET A 1 -34.56 27.32 -0.62
CA MET A 1 -33.88 26.83 -1.84
C MET A 1 -32.99 25.67 -1.45
N ASP A 2 -33.33 24.44 -1.86
CA ASP A 2 -32.51 23.23 -1.67
C ASP A 2 -31.07 23.52 -2.15
N ASN A 3 -30.05 23.30 -1.32
CA ASN A 3 -28.66 23.55 -1.73
C ASN A 3 -28.22 22.47 -2.74
N ARG A 4 -28.65 22.63 -4.00
CA ARG A 4 -28.48 21.66 -5.10
C ARG A 4 -27.04 21.23 -5.30
N ARG A 5 -26.07 22.13 -5.02
CA ARG A 5 -24.62 21.82 -5.09
C ARG A 5 -24.26 20.72 -4.09
N LEU A 6 -24.60 20.93 -2.82
CA LEU A 6 -24.33 19.99 -1.75
C LEU A 6 -25.08 18.66 -1.95
N PHE A 7 -26.33 18.71 -2.42
CA PHE A 7 -27.11 17.51 -2.72
C PHE A 7 -26.46 16.65 -3.82
N LEU A 8 -26.09 17.26 -4.95
CA LEU A 8 -25.42 16.57 -6.04
C LEU A 8 -24.03 16.04 -5.63
N PHE A 9 -23.28 16.85 -4.89
CA PHE A 9 -21.95 16.47 -4.41
C PHE A 9 -22.01 15.26 -3.46
N LYS A 10 -22.91 15.28 -2.47
CA LYS A 10 -23.14 14.12 -1.60
C LYS A 10 -23.62 12.90 -2.39
N GLY A 11 -24.47 13.09 -3.39
CA GLY A 11 -24.91 12.02 -4.29
C GLY A 11 -23.73 11.34 -5.00
N LEU A 12 -22.80 12.11 -5.55
CA LEU A 12 -21.57 11.59 -6.16
C LEU A 12 -20.71 10.82 -5.14
N MET A 13 -20.54 11.36 -3.93
CA MET A 13 -19.77 10.67 -2.88
C MET A 13 -20.39 9.31 -2.49
N TRP A 14 -21.72 9.22 -2.42
CA TRP A 14 -22.42 7.96 -2.16
C TRP A 14 -22.27 6.94 -3.31
N ILE A 15 -22.22 7.40 -4.57
CA ILE A 15 -21.91 6.53 -5.72
C ILE A 15 -20.49 5.95 -5.58
N LEU A 16 -19.49 6.79 -5.31
CA LEU A 16 -18.11 6.35 -5.12
C LEU A 16 -17.97 5.38 -3.94
N ALA A 17 -18.66 5.66 -2.83
CA ALA A 17 -18.71 4.75 -1.67
C ALA A 17 -19.36 3.40 -2.02
N GLY A 18 -20.41 3.38 -2.86
CA GLY A 18 -21.05 2.16 -3.35
C GLY A 18 -20.11 1.32 -4.22
N LEU A 19 -19.37 1.97 -5.14
CA LEU A 19 -18.34 1.30 -5.95
C LEU A 19 -17.22 0.72 -5.09
N ALA A 20 -16.71 1.47 -4.11
CA ALA A 20 -15.70 0.97 -3.18
C ALA A 20 -16.22 -0.19 -2.34
N ALA A 21 -17.47 -0.17 -1.89
CA ALA A 21 -18.06 -1.28 -1.15
C ALA A 21 -18.13 -2.56 -2.00
N ALA A 22 -18.42 -2.46 -3.30
CA ALA A 22 -18.37 -3.61 -4.21
C ALA A 22 -16.97 -4.21 -4.30
N VAL A 23 -15.97 -3.36 -4.53
CA VAL A 23 -14.56 -3.78 -4.62
C VAL A 23 -14.07 -4.31 -3.27
N ALA A 24 -14.56 -3.77 -2.15
CA ALA A 24 -14.21 -4.24 -0.82
C ALA A 24 -14.67 -5.69 -0.59
N ILE A 25 -15.89 -6.01 -1.01
CA ILE A 25 -16.41 -7.39 -0.95
C ILE A 25 -15.50 -8.32 -1.77
N VAL A 26 -15.14 -7.93 -2.99
CA VAL A 26 -14.24 -8.69 -3.87
C VAL A 26 -12.86 -8.87 -3.24
N ARG A 27 -12.28 -7.80 -2.70
CA ARG A 27 -10.94 -7.80 -2.10
C ARG A 27 -10.83 -8.68 -0.85
N PHE A 28 -11.83 -8.67 0.02
CA PHE A 28 -11.82 -9.49 1.23
C PHE A 28 -12.29 -10.93 0.99
N SER A 29 -13.01 -11.21 -0.10
CA SER A 29 -13.41 -12.58 -0.46
C SER A 29 -12.42 -13.31 -1.37
N LEU A 30 -11.79 -12.61 -2.32
CA LEU A 30 -10.94 -13.20 -3.37
C LEU A 30 -9.45 -12.83 -3.25
N GLY A 31 -9.10 -11.86 -2.40
CA GLY A 31 -7.71 -11.48 -2.09
C GLY A 31 -7.14 -10.36 -2.96
N LEU A 32 -5.85 -10.05 -2.73
CA LEU A 32 -5.12 -8.94 -3.37
C LEU A 32 -4.95 -9.11 -4.88
N GLY A 33 -4.62 -10.32 -5.33
CA GLY A 33 -4.25 -10.58 -6.73
C GLY A 33 -5.39 -10.31 -7.72
N VAL A 34 -6.64 -10.45 -7.29
CA VAL A 34 -7.82 -10.15 -8.13
C VAL A 34 -8.15 -8.67 -8.13
N SER A 35 -7.79 -7.95 -7.07
CA SER A 35 -8.27 -6.59 -6.80
C SER A 35 -7.28 -5.50 -7.18
N THR A 36 -6.05 -5.86 -7.53
CA THR A 36 -4.96 -4.91 -7.77
C THR A 36 -4.18 -5.30 -9.02
N ALA A 37 -3.54 -4.31 -9.65
CA ALA A 37 -2.58 -4.56 -10.73
C ALA A 37 -1.14 -4.78 -10.20
N LEU A 38 -0.99 -5.03 -8.89
CA LEU A 38 0.30 -5.22 -8.23
C LEU A 38 0.97 -6.51 -8.67
N SER A 39 2.29 -6.58 -8.48
CA SER A 39 3.08 -7.78 -8.78
C SER A 39 4.21 -7.96 -7.77
N ASP A 40 4.83 -9.13 -7.72
CA ASP A 40 6.02 -9.39 -6.87
C ASP A 40 7.14 -8.36 -7.10
N THR A 41 7.26 -7.85 -8.32
CA THR A 41 8.24 -6.81 -8.69
C THR A 41 7.79 -5.40 -8.36
N THR A 42 6.49 -5.15 -8.23
CA THR A 42 5.93 -3.84 -7.89
C THR A 42 4.84 -4.05 -6.84
N PRO A 43 5.23 -4.27 -5.57
CA PRO A 43 4.30 -4.58 -4.49
C PRO A 43 3.62 -3.33 -3.93
N TRP A 44 4.16 -2.14 -4.20
CA TRP A 44 3.59 -0.86 -3.81
C TRP A 44 3.12 -0.11 -5.06
N GLY A 45 1.86 0.29 -5.04
CA GLY A 45 1.20 0.98 -6.15
C GLY A 45 0.40 2.19 -5.67
N LEU A 46 -0.78 2.39 -6.24
CA LEU A 46 -1.66 3.51 -5.93
C LEU A 46 -2.02 3.57 -4.44
N TRP A 47 -2.33 2.44 -3.81
CA TRP A 47 -2.76 2.43 -2.41
C TRP A 47 -1.68 2.93 -1.45
N ILE A 48 -0.43 2.46 -1.57
CA ILE A 48 0.64 2.99 -0.74
C ILE A 48 0.99 4.44 -1.11
N GLY A 49 1.08 4.78 -2.41
CA GLY A 49 1.50 6.12 -2.82
C GLY A 49 0.46 7.22 -2.58
N PHE A 50 -0.78 6.97 -2.95
CA PHE A 50 -1.88 7.90 -2.76
C PHE A 50 -2.54 7.73 -1.39
N ASP A 51 -3.05 6.56 -1.02
CA ASP A 51 -3.86 6.42 0.20
C ASP A 51 -3.02 6.56 1.47
N VAL A 52 -1.83 5.97 1.50
CA VAL A 52 -0.96 6.02 2.70
C VAL A 52 -0.05 7.24 2.65
N MET A 53 0.91 7.30 1.73
CA MET A 53 1.92 8.38 1.70
C MET A 53 1.28 9.74 1.42
N GLY A 54 0.39 9.81 0.42
CA GLY A 54 -0.37 11.01 0.07
C GLY A 54 -1.43 11.37 1.11
N GLY A 55 -2.29 10.42 1.48
CA GLY A 55 -3.43 10.63 2.39
C GLY A 55 -3.00 11.12 3.76
N VAL A 56 -1.91 10.56 4.29
CA VAL A 56 -1.34 11.03 5.56
C VAL A 56 -0.79 12.46 5.43
N ALA A 57 -0.10 12.78 4.34
CA ALA A 57 0.42 14.13 4.13
C ALA A 57 -0.71 15.15 3.90
N LEU A 58 -1.82 14.76 3.24
CA LEU A 58 -3.03 15.58 3.10
C LEU A 58 -3.68 15.88 4.45
N ALA A 59 -3.56 14.97 5.42
CA ALA A 59 -4.08 15.12 6.77
C ALA A 59 -3.16 15.97 7.70
N ALA A 60 -2.08 16.56 7.18
CA ALA A 60 -1.14 17.39 7.94
C ALA A 60 -1.73 18.72 8.43
N GLY A 61 -2.85 19.19 7.86
CA GLY A 61 -3.45 20.48 8.20
C GLY A 61 -3.73 20.66 9.69
N GLY A 62 -4.17 19.61 10.39
CA GLY A 62 -4.52 19.67 11.82
C GLY A 62 -3.36 20.12 12.70
N PHE A 63 -2.20 19.45 12.65
CA PHE A 63 -1.07 19.81 13.51
C PHE A 63 -0.44 21.15 13.12
N VAL A 64 -0.42 21.48 11.82
CA VAL A 64 0.10 22.76 11.33
C VAL A 64 -0.76 23.90 11.90
N MET A 65 -2.09 23.78 11.79
CA MET A 65 -3.00 24.81 12.31
C MET A 65 -2.97 24.86 13.84
N ALA A 66 -2.89 23.72 14.52
CA ALA A 66 -2.73 23.67 15.97
C ALA A 66 -1.45 24.39 16.42
N ALA A 67 -0.32 24.18 15.74
CA ALA A 67 0.93 24.88 16.02
C ALA A 67 0.82 26.39 15.74
N VAL A 68 0.30 26.79 14.57
CA VAL A 68 0.13 28.20 14.18
C VAL A 68 -0.74 28.96 15.18
N VAL A 69 -1.86 28.36 15.60
CA VAL A 69 -2.82 29.02 16.48
C VAL A 69 -2.34 29.01 17.93
N HIS A 70 -1.90 27.87 18.44
CA HIS A 70 -1.69 27.69 19.89
C HIS A 70 -0.25 27.82 20.36
N ILE A 71 0.75 27.56 19.50
CA ILE A 71 2.17 27.77 19.84
C ILE A 71 2.60 29.18 19.41
N PHE A 72 2.29 29.56 18.17
CA PHE A 72 2.67 30.87 17.63
C PHE A 72 1.67 31.99 17.97
N HIS A 73 0.63 31.70 18.75
CA HIS A 73 -0.38 32.64 19.23
C HIS A 73 -0.95 33.54 18.12
N ARG A 74 -1.34 32.94 16.99
CA ARG A 74 -1.92 33.67 15.85
C ARG A 74 -3.44 33.50 15.82
N ASP A 75 -4.12 34.33 16.61
CA ASP A 75 -5.57 34.24 16.82
C ASP A 75 -6.41 34.41 15.54
N ARG A 76 -5.88 35.09 14.52
CA ARG A 76 -6.54 35.25 13.21
C ARG A 76 -6.86 33.94 12.49
N TYR A 77 -6.30 32.81 12.94
CA TYR A 77 -6.48 31.50 12.32
C TYR A 77 -7.34 30.55 13.15
N HIS A 78 -7.92 31.00 14.27
CA HIS A 78 -8.77 30.16 15.14
C HIS A 78 -9.93 29.51 14.38
N ALA A 79 -10.53 30.21 13.41
CA ALA A 79 -11.65 29.72 12.62
C ALA A 79 -11.32 28.45 11.82
N ALA A 80 -10.05 28.28 11.39
CA ALA A 80 -9.60 27.12 10.64
C ALA A 80 -9.09 25.96 11.51
N ALA A 81 -8.88 26.16 12.82
CA ALA A 81 -8.29 25.13 13.69
C ALA A 81 -9.20 23.90 13.83
N ARG A 82 -10.46 24.08 14.25
CA ARG A 82 -11.40 22.96 14.46
C ARG A 82 -11.67 22.16 13.18
N PRO A 83 -11.94 22.79 12.01
CA PRO A 83 -12.07 22.05 10.74
C PRO A 83 -10.79 21.28 10.38
N ALA A 84 -9.62 21.90 10.48
CA ALA A 84 -8.36 21.25 10.13
C ALA A 84 -8.04 20.04 11.02
N ILE A 85 -8.31 20.12 12.33
CA ILE A 85 -8.14 18.99 13.27
C ILE A 85 -9.12 17.86 12.94
N LEU A 86 -10.38 18.18 12.61
CA LEU A 86 -11.36 17.19 12.17
C LEU A 86 -10.93 16.51 10.88
N THR A 87 -10.46 17.27 9.89
CA THR A 87 -9.94 16.75 8.63
C THR A 87 -8.72 15.86 8.87
N ALA A 88 -7.82 16.23 9.80
CA ALA A 88 -6.71 15.38 10.20
C ALA A 88 -7.19 14.05 10.82
N PHE A 89 -8.14 14.09 11.75
CA PHE A 89 -8.71 12.88 12.36
C PHE A 89 -9.33 11.95 11.32
N LEU A 90 -10.17 12.50 10.43
CA LEU A 90 -10.81 11.72 9.38
C LEU A 90 -9.82 11.21 8.33
N GLY A 91 -8.82 12.02 7.96
CA GLY A 91 -7.77 11.63 7.03
C GLY A 91 -6.90 10.48 7.55
N TYR A 92 -6.48 10.51 8.82
CA TYR A 92 -5.77 9.38 9.42
C TYR A 92 -6.67 8.15 9.60
N GLY A 93 -7.95 8.36 9.89
CA GLY A 93 -8.95 7.28 9.86
C GLY A 93 -9.06 6.64 8.47
N ALA A 94 -9.06 7.46 7.41
CA ALA A 94 -9.06 7.03 6.01
C ALA A 94 -7.85 6.16 5.69
N VAL A 95 -6.66 6.59 6.12
CA VAL A 95 -5.40 5.86 5.95
C VAL A 95 -5.45 4.53 6.68
N ALA A 96 -5.94 4.50 7.92
CA ALA A 96 -6.08 3.27 8.69
C ALA A 96 -7.01 2.28 7.99
N VAL A 97 -8.13 2.75 7.44
CA VAL A 97 -9.04 1.94 6.62
C VAL A 97 -8.35 1.47 5.33
N GLY A 98 -7.65 2.36 4.62
CA GLY A 98 -6.90 2.03 3.40
C GLY A 98 -5.84 0.96 3.63
N LEU A 99 -5.12 1.00 4.76
CA LEU A 99 -4.16 -0.03 5.15
C LEU A 99 -4.81 -1.40 5.31
N LEU A 100 -6.06 -1.50 5.78
CA LEU A 100 -6.77 -2.79 5.84
C LEU A 100 -7.01 -3.38 4.44
N PHE A 101 -7.10 -2.56 3.39
CA PHE A 101 -7.20 -3.04 2.02
C PHE A 101 -5.84 -3.43 1.43
N ASP A 102 -4.78 -2.73 1.80
CA ASP A 102 -3.43 -3.00 1.31
C ASP A 102 -2.80 -4.26 1.93
N LEU A 103 -3.08 -4.53 3.22
CA LEU A 103 -2.51 -5.67 3.93
C LEU A 103 -3.03 -7.02 3.41
N GLY A 104 -2.10 -7.95 3.13
CA GLY A 104 -2.45 -9.32 2.72
C GLY A 104 -3.26 -10.09 3.77
N LEU A 105 -3.00 -9.84 5.06
CA LEU A 105 -3.71 -10.44 6.19
C LEU A 105 -4.20 -9.33 7.15
N PRO A 106 -5.30 -8.65 6.82
CA PRO A 106 -5.72 -7.44 7.54
C PRO A 106 -6.11 -7.69 9.00
N TRP A 107 -6.65 -8.88 9.32
CA TRP A 107 -6.97 -9.28 10.70
C TRP A 107 -5.74 -9.44 11.59
N ASN A 108 -4.52 -9.49 11.04
CA ASN A 108 -3.28 -9.55 11.82
C ASN A 108 -2.69 -8.17 12.14
N ILE A 109 -3.34 -7.07 11.77
CA ILE A 109 -2.82 -5.71 12.01
C ILE A 109 -2.46 -5.43 13.47
N TRP A 110 -3.18 -6.05 14.42
CA TRP A 110 -2.91 -5.92 15.86
C TRP A 110 -1.56 -6.52 16.29
N HIS A 111 -0.92 -7.39 15.49
CA HIS A 111 0.36 -7.98 15.89
C HIS A 111 1.44 -6.92 16.11
N ALA A 112 1.39 -5.79 15.40
CA ALA A 112 2.33 -4.69 15.59
C ALA A 112 2.27 -4.06 17.00
N THR A 113 1.16 -4.22 17.74
CA THR A 113 1.03 -3.68 19.11
C THR A 113 1.61 -4.61 20.19
N ILE A 114 1.80 -5.90 19.90
CA ILE A 114 2.27 -6.90 20.89
C ILE A 114 3.63 -7.49 20.50
N TYR A 115 3.84 -7.82 19.22
CA TYR A 115 5.04 -8.49 18.72
C TYR A 115 5.95 -7.51 17.98
N TRP A 116 6.71 -6.74 18.75
CA TRP A 116 7.45 -5.58 18.24
C TRP A 116 8.70 -6.01 17.47
N ASN A 117 8.99 -5.29 16.37
CA ASN A 117 10.29 -5.36 15.70
C ASN A 117 10.88 -3.95 15.63
N ILE A 118 11.64 -3.58 16.66
CA ILE A 118 12.21 -2.24 16.82
C ILE A 118 13.25 -1.87 15.74
N HIS A 119 13.71 -2.83 14.94
CA HIS A 119 14.62 -2.58 13.82
C HIS A 119 13.90 -2.26 12.50
N SER A 120 12.56 -2.31 12.49
CA SER A 120 11.75 -2.03 11.30
C SER A 120 11.24 -0.59 11.32
N ALA A 121 11.54 0.19 10.28
CA ALA A 121 10.94 1.52 10.09
C ALA A 121 9.40 1.44 10.00
N LEU A 122 8.85 0.34 9.50
CA LEU A 122 7.40 0.14 9.43
C LEU A 122 6.77 -0.03 10.82
N PHE A 123 7.50 -0.58 11.79
CA PHE A 123 7.03 -0.69 13.18
C PHE A 123 6.89 0.70 13.80
N GLU A 124 7.88 1.57 13.62
CA GLU A 124 7.85 2.96 14.07
C GLU A 124 6.65 3.70 13.47
N VAL A 125 6.46 3.61 12.16
CA VAL A 125 5.32 4.23 11.47
C VAL A 125 3.99 3.72 12.00
N ALA A 126 3.83 2.41 12.18
CA ALA A 126 2.59 1.83 12.70
C ALA A 126 2.26 2.35 14.10
N TRP A 127 3.25 2.39 15.01
CA TRP A 127 3.07 2.89 16.37
C TRP A 127 2.71 4.37 16.40
N CYS A 128 3.46 5.20 15.68
CA CYS A 128 3.21 6.62 15.64
C CYS A 128 1.83 6.94 15.04
N VAL A 129 1.40 6.23 13.99
CA VAL A 129 0.04 6.40 13.41
C VAL A 129 -1.05 6.00 14.41
N MET A 130 -0.90 4.87 15.12
CA MET A 130 -1.88 4.44 16.12
C MET A 130 -2.00 5.43 17.29
N LEU A 131 -0.87 5.86 17.84
CA LEU A 131 -0.83 6.84 18.93
C LEU A 131 -1.38 8.20 18.48
N TYR A 132 -1.00 8.66 17.28
CA TYR A 132 -1.44 9.93 16.76
C TYR A 132 -2.93 9.94 16.42
N LEU A 133 -3.46 8.87 15.83
CA LEU A 133 -4.90 8.71 15.61
C LEU A 133 -5.67 8.73 16.95
N THR A 134 -5.11 8.13 18.00
CA THR A 134 -5.67 8.19 19.35
C THR A 134 -5.69 9.64 19.85
N VAL A 135 -4.59 10.37 19.73
CA VAL A 135 -4.51 11.78 20.14
C VAL A 135 -5.49 12.67 19.38
N LEU A 136 -5.59 12.51 18.07
CA LEU A 136 -6.57 13.22 17.24
C LEU A 136 -8.02 12.93 17.66
N ALA A 137 -8.33 11.68 18.02
CA ALA A 137 -9.65 11.34 18.54
C ALA A 137 -9.94 12.10 19.85
N LEU A 138 -8.96 12.18 20.75
CA LEU A 138 -9.09 12.93 22.01
C LEU A 138 -9.22 14.44 21.76
N GLU A 139 -8.53 14.97 20.75
CA GLU A 139 -8.56 16.40 20.38
C GLU A 139 -9.90 16.81 19.74
N VAL A 140 -10.51 15.94 18.93
CA VAL A 140 -11.85 16.17 18.33
C VAL A 140 -12.97 15.98 19.36
N THR A 141 -12.75 15.19 20.41
CA THR A 141 -13.78 14.82 21.40
C THR A 141 -14.50 16.04 22.04
N PRO A 142 -13.83 17.11 22.53
CA PRO A 142 -14.49 18.31 23.03
C PRO A 142 -15.53 18.88 22.06
N THR A 143 -15.20 18.97 20.77
CA THR A 143 -16.08 19.51 19.72
C THR A 143 -17.34 18.66 19.56
N ILE A 144 -17.21 17.33 19.66
CA ILE A 144 -18.36 16.42 19.60
C ILE A 144 -19.22 16.53 20.87
N LEU A 145 -18.60 16.64 22.04
CA LEU A 145 -19.31 16.65 23.32
C LEU A 145 -19.94 18.00 23.71
N GLU A 146 -19.52 19.10 23.10
CA GLU A 146 -19.90 20.48 23.47
C GLU A 146 -21.43 20.66 23.63
N ARG A 147 -22.23 20.12 22.71
CA ARG A 147 -23.71 20.21 22.73
C ARG A 147 -24.42 18.96 23.29
N THR A 148 -23.69 18.03 23.89
CA THR A 148 -24.23 16.76 24.42
C THR A 148 -24.51 16.86 25.93
N PRO A 149 -25.28 15.94 26.54
CA PRO A 149 -25.47 15.94 28.00
C PRO A 149 -24.19 15.62 28.81
N PHE A 150 -23.11 15.16 28.16
CA PHE A 150 -21.88 14.72 28.83
C PHE A 150 -20.93 15.87 29.23
N GLN A 151 -21.47 16.90 29.87
CA GLN A 151 -20.74 18.14 30.21
C GLN A 151 -19.60 17.97 31.22
N LYS A 152 -19.63 16.89 32.02
CA LYS A 152 -18.50 16.54 32.91
C LYS A 152 -17.29 16.09 32.10
N THR A 153 -17.51 15.18 31.15
CA THR A 153 -16.49 14.65 30.24
C THR A 153 -15.95 15.74 29.32
N TYR A 154 -16.82 16.60 28.77
CA TYR A 154 -16.42 17.78 27.99
C TYR A 154 -15.42 18.66 28.76
N ARG A 155 -15.75 19.05 29.99
CA ARG A 155 -14.88 19.89 30.84
C ARG A 155 -13.55 19.20 31.20
N PHE A 156 -13.55 17.88 31.31
CA PHE A 156 -12.31 17.10 31.53
C PHE A 156 -11.38 17.19 30.32
N PHE A 157 -11.89 16.96 29.11
CA PHE A 157 -11.07 17.04 27.89
C PHE A 157 -10.62 18.46 27.56
N VAL A 158 -11.44 19.48 27.80
CA VAL A 158 -11.03 20.89 27.63
C VAL A 158 -9.85 21.24 28.52
N LYS A 159 -9.80 20.73 29.76
CA LYS A 159 -8.65 20.93 30.66
C LYS A 159 -7.37 20.25 30.14
N LEU A 160 -7.52 19.11 29.45
CA LEU A 160 -6.41 18.35 28.87
C LEU A 160 -6.08 18.77 27.44
N ALA A 161 -6.75 19.77 26.86
CA ALA A 161 -6.55 20.14 25.46
C ALA A 161 -5.09 20.51 25.16
N LEU A 162 -4.46 21.34 26.00
CA LEU A 162 -3.08 21.78 25.81
C LEU A 162 -2.07 20.60 25.79
N PRO A 163 -2.02 19.69 26.79
CA PRO A 163 -1.09 18.56 26.73
C PRO A 163 -1.40 17.59 25.58
N ILE A 164 -2.68 17.38 25.24
CA ILE A 164 -3.09 16.54 24.10
C ILE A 164 -2.56 17.15 22.79
N MET A 165 -2.71 18.45 22.59
CA MET A 165 -2.22 19.14 21.39
C MET A 165 -0.69 19.10 21.29
N ILE A 166 0.04 19.30 22.39
CA ILE A 166 1.50 19.20 22.40
C ILE A 166 1.92 17.79 21.99
N LEU A 167 1.28 16.76 22.55
CA LEU A 167 1.53 15.37 22.18
C LEU A 167 1.21 15.12 20.70
N GLY A 168 0.13 15.72 20.19
CA GLY A 168 -0.26 15.65 18.77
C GLY A 168 0.82 16.22 17.86
N ILE A 169 1.34 17.40 18.17
CA ILE A 169 2.41 18.05 17.39
C ILE A 169 3.71 17.23 17.43
N MET A 170 4.08 16.70 18.61
CA MET A 170 5.25 15.83 18.76
C MET A 170 5.12 14.55 17.93
N LEU A 171 4.00 13.83 18.07
CA LEU A 171 3.75 12.58 17.34
C LEU A 171 3.63 12.81 15.83
N SER A 172 3.02 13.92 15.41
CA SER A 172 2.91 14.26 13.99
C SER A 172 4.28 14.53 13.37
N THR A 173 5.17 15.24 14.09
CA THR A 173 6.55 15.48 13.66
C THR A 173 7.28 14.16 13.44
N LEU A 174 7.18 13.24 14.39
CA LEU A 174 7.80 11.92 14.29
C LEU A 174 7.27 11.18 13.06
N HIS A 175 5.97 10.91 13.01
CA HIS A 175 5.44 10.03 11.99
C HIS A 175 5.60 10.57 10.55
N GLN A 176 5.46 11.88 10.32
CA GLN A 176 5.67 12.47 8.99
C GLN A 176 7.12 12.28 8.53
N SER A 177 8.08 12.37 9.45
CA SER A 177 9.49 12.08 9.16
C SER A 177 9.75 10.57 8.99
N SER A 178 9.14 9.70 9.79
CA SER A 178 9.30 8.24 9.72
C SER A 178 8.79 7.66 8.40
N LEU A 179 7.79 8.28 7.76
CA LEU A 179 7.38 7.91 6.40
C LEU A 179 8.53 8.08 5.39
N GLY A 180 9.31 9.16 5.51
CA GLY A 180 10.52 9.36 4.72
C GLY A 180 11.60 8.32 5.04
N THR A 181 11.77 7.96 6.31
CA THR A 181 12.69 6.89 6.76
C THR A 181 12.37 5.55 6.10
N MET A 182 11.10 5.22 5.83
CA MET A 182 10.74 3.98 5.14
C MET A 182 11.32 3.87 3.72
N LEU A 183 11.65 4.98 3.07
CA LEU A 183 12.27 4.96 1.75
C LEU A 183 13.80 4.78 1.83
N LEU A 184 14.41 5.02 3.00
CA LEU A 184 15.87 4.87 3.20
C LEU A 184 16.34 3.41 3.07
N ILE A 185 15.48 2.44 3.37
CA ILE A 185 15.77 1.00 3.22
C ILE A 185 15.82 0.55 1.74
N MET A 186 15.49 1.43 0.79
CA MET A 186 15.39 1.13 -0.64
C MET A 186 16.40 1.93 -1.52
N PRO A 187 17.70 2.01 -1.17
CA PRO A 187 18.67 2.90 -1.84
C PRO A 187 18.88 2.62 -3.32
N PHE A 188 18.71 1.37 -3.74
CA PHE A 188 18.90 0.94 -5.13
C PHE A 188 17.58 0.76 -5.88
N ARG A 189 16.44 1.01 -5.22
CA ARG A 189 15.11 0.85 -5.81
C ARG A 189 14.46 2.20 -6.07
N VAL A 190 14.62 3.17 -5.18
CA VAL A 190 14.15 4.55 -5.41
C VAL A 190 15.12 5.26 -6.35
N HIS A 191 14.61 5.95 -7.37
CA HIS A 191 15.45 6.66 -8.33
C HIS A 191 16.28 7.76 -7.65
N PRO A 192 17.55 8.01 -8.07
CA PRO A 192 18.45 8.95 -7.41
C PRO A 192 17.94 10.37 -7.20
N LEU A 193 17.02 10.85 -8.05
CA LEU A 193 16.36 12.17 -7.91
C LEU A 193 15.40 12.26 -6.71
N TRP A 194 14.79 11.14 -6.30
CA TRP A 194 13.93 11.08 -5.12
C TRP A 194 14.65 10.52 -3.90
N TYR A 195 15.76 9.79 -4.07
CA TYR A 195 16.51 9.21 -2.96
C TYR A 195 17.54 10.17 -2.34
N SER A 196 17.46 10.35 -1.03
CA SER A 196 18.43 11.07 -0.21
C SER A 196 18.41 10.59 1.24
N HIS A 197 19.52 10.71 1.96
CA HIS A 197 19.53 10.54 3.42
C HIS A 197 18.70 11.60 4.16
N LEU A 198 18.39 12.74 3.52
CA LEU A 198 17.54 13.82 4.05
C LEU A 198 16.03 13.56 3.82
N LEU A 199 15.65 12.36 3.41
CA LEU A 199 14.25 11.99 3.15
C LEU A 199 13.32 12.25 4.35
N PRO A 200 13.69 11.92 5.60
CA PRO A 200 12.83 12.19 6.77
C PRO A 200 12.48 13.67 6.92
N GLU A 201 13.47 14.56 6.79
CA GLU A 201 13.29 16.00 6.92
C GLU A 201 12.53 16.59 5.73
N LEU A 202 12.82 16.12 4.51
CA LEU A 202 12.09 16.52 3.31
C LEU A 202 10.62 16.11 3.39
N PHE A 203 10.30 14.93 3.91
CA PHE A 203 8.93 14.47 4.11
C PHE A 203 8.20 15.30 5.16
N PHE A 204 8.86 15.64 6.27
CA PHE A 204 8.30 16.52 7.29
C PHE A 204 8.01 17.93 6.75
N VAL A 205 8.97 18.57 6.08
CA VAL A 205 8.80 19.95 5.58
C VAL A 205 7.75 20.00 4.45
N SER A 206 7.72 19.00 3.57
CA SER A 206 6.65 18.89 2.56
C SER A 206 5.28 18.66 3.18
N ALA A 207 5.17 17.93 4.29
CA ALA A 207 3.90 17.79 5.01
C ALA A 207 3.41 19.12 5.59
N ILE A 208 4.30 19.97 6.11
CA ILE A 208 3.95 21.34 6.53
C ILE A 208 3.42 22.15 5.35
N CYS A 209 4.12 22.10 4.20
CA CYS A 209 3.70 22.79 2.98
C CYS A 209 2.30 22.34 2.56
N LEU A 210 2.10 21.03 2.44
CA LEU A 210 0.84 20.42 2.04
C LEU A 210 -0.29 20.71 3.04
N GLY A 211 -0.01 20.67 4.35
CA GLY A 211 -0.97 20.98 5.39
C GLY A 211 -1.55 22.39 5.26
N ILE A 212 -0.70 23.40 4.99
CA ILE A 212 -1.16 24.79 4.81
C ILE A 212 -2.05 24.91 3.56
N VAL A 213 -1.58 24.40 2.41
CA VAL A 213 -2.35 24.52 1.15
C VAL A 213 -3.62 23.67 1.17
N MET A 214 -3.63 22.54 1.88
CA MET A 214 -4.82 21.72 2.04
C MET A 214 -5.90 22.42 2.88
N VAL A 215 -5.53 23.14 3.93
CA VAL A 215 -6.47 23.97 4.71
C VAL A 215 -7.07 25.08 3.84
N MET A 216 -6.29 25.66 2.91
CA MET A 216 -6.81 26.61 1.93
C MET A 216 -7.84 25.95 0.99
N VAL A 217 -7.57 24.74 0.49
CA VAL A 217 -8.52 23.98 -0.34
C VAL A 217 -9.79 23.66 0.44
N GLU A 218 -9.67 23.14 1.66
CA GLU A 218 -10.81 22.79 2.51
C GLU A 218 -11.70 24.01 2.77
N SER A 219 -11.10 25.13 3.17
CA SER A 219 -11.82 26.37 3.47
C SER A 219 -12.56 26.90 2.23
N THR A 220 -11.90 26.92 1.07
CA THR A 220 -12.50 27.43 -0.17
C THR A 220 -13.59 26.51 -0.72
N VAL A 221 -13.40 25.18 -0.69
CA VAL A 221 -14.40 24.20 -1.13
C VAL A 221 -15.62 24.23 -0.21
N THR A 222 -15.41 24.32 1.11
CA THR A 222 -16.50 24.40 2.10
C THR A 222 -17.31 25.68 1.90
N SER A 223 -16.67 26.84 1.76
CA SER A 223 -17.36 28.10 1.45
C SER A 223 -18.18 28.00 0.15
N TRP A 224 -17.64 27.37 -0.90
CA TRP A 224 -18.33 27.22 -2.18
C TRP A 224 -19.54 26.26 -2.11
N LEU A 225 -19.41 25.14 -1.39
CA LEU A 225 -20.47 24.13 -1.20
C LEU A 225 -21.61 24.68 -0.34
N TYR A 226 -21.27 25.33 0.78
CA TYR A 226 -22.25 25.91 1.71
C TYR A 226 -22.70 27.33 1.32
N ARG A 227 -22.23 27.85 0.18
CA ARG A 227 -22.57 29.19 -0.36
C ARG A 227 -22.30 30.32 0.65
N ARG A 228 -21.16 30.24 1.32
CA ARG A 228 -20.69 31.24 2.28
C ARG A 228 -19.61 32.10 1.66
N GLU A 229 -19.45 33.30 2.21
CA GLU A 229 -18.33 34.15 1.86
C GLU A 229 -17.02 33.53 2.40
N PRO A 230 -15.99 33.36 1.55
CA PRO A 230 -14.70 32.87 1.99
C PRO A 230 -13.99 33.93 2.84
N GLU A 231 -13.31 33.50 3.92
CA GLU A 231 -12.51 34.38 4.77
C GLU A 231 -11.20 34.78 4.07
N MET A 232 -11.30 35.73 3.14
CA MET A 232 -10.20 36.09 2.23
C MET A 232 -8.95 36.58 2.95
N GLU A 233 -9.08 37.26 4.10
CA GLU A 233 -7.93 37.71 4.89
C GLU A 233 -7.15 36.55 5.52
N MET A 234 -7.86 35.57 6.08
CA MET A 234 -7.27 34.35 6.62
C MET A 234 -6.56 33.57 5.51
N LEU A 235 -7.23 33.37 4.37
CA LEU A 235 -6.69 32.67 3.21
C LEU A 235 -5.45 33.37 2.63
N ALA A 236 -5.46 34.69 2.51
CA ALA A 236 -4.29 35.46 2.05
C ALA A 236 -3.11 35.33 3.03
N GLY A 237 -3.40 35.29 4.33
CA GLY A 237 -2.40 35.01 5.37
C GLY A 237 -1.79 33.62 5.21
N LEU A 238 -2.61 32.58 5.02
CA LEU A 238 -2.15 31.22 4.78
C LEU A 238 -1.36 31.09 3.48
N ALA A 239 -1.80 31.74 2.40
CA ALA A 239 -1.09 31.77 1.12
C ALA A 239 0.32 32.36 1.25
N ARG A 240 0.50 33.41 2.05
CA ARG A 240 1.83 33.95 2.36
C ARG A 240 2.69 32.94 3.13
N LEU A 241 2.12 32.29 4.15
CA LEU A 241 2.83 31.27 4.93
C LEU A 241 3.23 30.08 4.05
N ALA A 242 2.33 29.61 3.18
CA ALA A 242 2.59 28.56 2.21
C ALA A 242 3.75 28.93 1.28
N SER A 243 3.75 30.14 0.71
CA SER A 243 4.85 30.61 -0.16
C SER A 243 6.22 30.52 0.52
N ILE A 244 6.32 30.88 1.81
CA ILE A 244 7.56 30.80 2.59
C ILE A 244 7.94 29.34 2.86
N ALA A 245 6.99 28.50 3.27
CA ALA A 245 7.23 27.08 3.53
C ALA A 245 7.70 26.35 2.26
N LEU A 246 7.06 26.62 1.11
CA LEU A 246 7.44 26.08 -0.19
C LEU A 246 8.85 26.52 -0.60
N ALA A 247 9.23 27.77 -0.35
CA ALA A 247 10.59 28.24 -0.59
C ALA A 247 11.62 27.50 0.26
N CYS A 248 11.33 27.24 1.53
CA CYS A 248 12.17 26.43 2.41
C CYS A 248 12.34 25.01 1.87
N TYR A 249 11.23 24.34 1.51
CA TYR A 249 11.26 23.01 0.91
C TYR A 249 12.08 22.98 -0.39
N PHE A 250 11.88 23.95 -1.28
CA PHE A 250 12.62 24.07 -2.54
C PHE A 250 14.13 24.15 -2.32
N VAL A 251 14.56 25.05 -1.41
CA VAL A 251 15.98 25.23 -1.08
C VAL A 251 16.57 23.94 -0.49
N MET A 252 15.86 23.27 0.42
CA MET A 252 16.31 22.00 0.98
C MET A 252 16.44 20.91 -0.09
N LYS A 253 15.43 20.73 -0.95
CA LYS A 253 15.41 19.70 -1.98
C LYS A 253 16.48 19.93 -3.05
N MET A 254 16.60 21.15 -3.56
CA MET A 254 17.59 21.49 -4.60
C MET A 254 19.01 21.53 -4.02
N GLY A 255 19.18 22.07 -2.81
CA GLY A 255 20.48 22.10 -2.12
C GLY A 255 21.00 20.69 -1.84
N ASP A 256 20.12 19.77 -1.48
CA ASP A 256 20.48 18.37 -1.27
C ASP A 256 20.86 17.64 -2.58
N LEU A 257 20.14 17.88 -3.69
CA LEU A 257 20.53 17.36 -5.01
C LEU A 257 21.90 17.90 -5.47
N LEU A 258 22.16 19.19 -5.23
CA LEU A 258 23.44 19.82 -5.56
C LEU A 258 24.57 19.22 -4.74
N ARG A 259 24.38 19.06 -3.42
CA ARG A 259 25.36 18.45 -2.50
C ARG A 259 25.72 17.01 -2.90
N GLN A 260 24.76 16.26 -3.44
CA GLN A 260 24.97 14.89 -3.90
C GLN A 260 25.56 14.80 -5.33
N GLY A 261 25.75 15.92 -6.03
CA GLY A 261 26.24 15.93 -7.41
C GLY A 261 25.24 15.37 -8.43
N LYS A 262 23.96 15.26 -8.05
CA LYS A 262 22.90 14.64 -8.88
C LYS A 262 22.11 15.62 -9.73
N LEU A 263 22.36 16.92 -9.59
CA LEU A 263 21.58 17.97 -10.25
C LEU A 263 21.57 17.83 -11.78
N ALA A 264 22.65 17.34 -12.38
CA ALA A 264 22.72 17.11 -13.83
C ALA A 264 21.68 16.08 -14.33
N MET A 265 21.28 15.11 -13.49
CA MET A 265 20.26 14.11 -13.84
C MET A 265 18.88 14.73 -14.07
N VAL A 266 18.61 15.92 -13.51
CA VAL A 266 17.35 16.64 -13.74
C VAL A 266 17.22 17.04 -15.23
N PHE A 267 18.34 17.23 -15.92
CA PHE A 267 18.38 17.75 -17.28
C PHE A 267 18.74 16.68 -18.33
N ASP A 268 18.70 15.39 -17.96
CA ASP A 268 19.03 14.29 -18.88
C ASP A 268 17.95 13.99 -19.93
N GLY A 269 16.76 14.59 -19.79
CA GLY A 269 15.63 14.44 -20.70
C GLY A 269 14.88 13.11 -20.60
N SER A 270 15.24 12.25 -19.63
CA SER A 270 14.55 10.99 -19.37
C SER A 270 13.11 11.22 -18.91
N TRP A 271 12.26 10.20 -19.08
CA TRP A 271 10.87 10.26 -18.60
C TRP A 271 10.79 10.57 -17.08
N LEU A 272 11.70 10.01 -16.29
CA LEU A 272 11.78 10.26 -14.85
C LEU A 272 12.26 11.68 -14.53
N ALA A 273 13.24 12.21 -15.26
CA ALA A 273 13.67 13.59 -15.07
C ALA A 273 12.57 14.60 -15.41
N ASN A 274 11.84 14.38 -16.51
CA ASN A 274 10.70 15.21 -16.87
C ASN A 274 9.56 15.14 -15.84
N LEU A 275 9.32 13.94 -15.29
CA LEU A 275 8.34 13.73 -14.22
C LEU A 275 8.73 14.46 -12.94
N PHE A 276 10.01 14.43 -12.57
CA PHE A 276 10.56 15.19 -11.45
C PHE A 276 10.40 16.70 -11.64
N ILE A 277 10.69 17.22 -12.84
CA ILE A 277 10.50 18.65 -13.16
C ILE A 277 9.02 19.02 -13.04
N ALA A 278 8.12 18.26 -13.65
CA ALA A 278 6.69 18.51 -13.59
C ALA A 278 6.18 18.50 -12.14
N GLU A 279 6.59 17.53 -11.35
CA GLU A 279 6.27 17.45 -9.92
C GLU A 279 6.77 18.68 -9.17
N MET A 280 8.04 19.07 -9.31
CA MET A 280 8.61 20.24 -8.64
C MET A 280 7.93 21.56 -9.05
N LEU A 281 7.56 21.69 -10.33
CA LEU A 281 6.85 22.86 -10.84
C LEU A 281 5.46 22.99 -10.23
N LEU A 282 4.69 21.89 -10.22
CA LEU A 282 3.31 21.88 -9.72
C LEU A 282 3.25 21.98 -8.19
N SER A 283 4.06 21.19 -7.49
CA SER A 283 4.06 21.14 -6.02
C SER A 283 4.55 22.45 -5.41
N THR A 284 5.63 23.00 -5.97
CA THR A 284 6.48 23.96 -5.25
C THR A 284 6.73 25.23 -6.03
N VAL A 285 7.33 25.18 -7.23
CA VAL A 285 7.85 26.39 -7.89
C VAL A 285 6.73 27.35 -8.30
N ILE A 286 5.70 26.86 -9.00
CA ILE A 286 4.59 27.71 -9.47
C ILE A 286 3.81 28.30 -8.27
N PRO A 287 3.36 27.50 -7.28
CA PRO A 287 2.66 28.05 -6.12
C PRO A 287 3.54 28.98 -5.27
N MET A 288 4.82 28.67 -5.07
CA MET A 288 5.76 29.50 -4.31
C MET A 288 5.84 30.92 -4.87
N VAL A 289 6.07 31.06 -6.18
CA VAL A 289 6.25 32.35 -6.85
C VAL A 289 4.92 33.11 -6.90
N LEU A 290 3.84 32.46 -7.33
CA LEU A 290 2.58 33.16 -7.56
C LEU A 290 1.84 33.52 -6.26
N LEU A 291 1.92 32.70 -5.20
CA LEU A 291 1.34 33.04 -3.89
C LEU A 291 2.14 34.15 -3.16
N ALA A 292 3.36 34.47 -3.59
CA ALA A 292 4.10 35.63 -3.08
C ALA A 292 3.45 36.95 -3.54
N LEU A 293 2.82 36.95 -4.72
CA LEU A 293 2.24 38.12 -5.36
C LEU A 293 0.95 38.59 -4.65
N PRO A 294 0.88 39.87 -4.20
CA PRO A 294 -0.32 40.40 -3.56
C PRO A 294 -1.58 40.34 -4.45
N ALA A 295 -1.43 40.50 -5.77
CA ALA A 295 -2.54 40.44 -6.72
C ALA A 295 -3.23 39.06 -6.72
N VAL A 296 -2.45 37.99 -6.64
CA VAL A 296 -2.95 36.61 -6.59
C VAL A 296 -3.63 36.34 -5.26
N ARG A 297 -3.04 36.76 -4.13
CA ARG A 297 -3.62 36.58 -2.79
C ARG A 297 -4.94 37.33 -2.55
N ARG A 298 -5.25 38.32 -3.39
CA ARG A 298 -6.54 39.04 -3.36
C ARG A 298 -7.60 38.38 -4.24
N SER A 299 -7.21 37.42 -5.08
CA SER A 299 -8.11 36.72 -6.00
C SER A 299 -8.49 35.35 -5.46
N PHE A 300 -9.79 35.07 -5.35
CA PHE A 300 -10.30 33.76 -4.94
C PHE A 300 -9.81 32.67 -5.90
N THR A 301 -9.97 32.87 -7.21
CA THR A 301 -9.56 31.92 -8.24
C THR A 301 -8.06 31.68 -8.21
N GLY A 302 -7.26 32.73 -8.02
CA GLY A 302 -5.80 32.62 -7.92
C GLY A 302 -5.38 31.73 -6.75
N MET A 303 -5.91 31.96 -5.56
CA MET A 303 -5.59 31.14 -4.38
C MET A 303 -6.09 29.71 -4.52
N TRP A 304 -7.33 29.51 -4.98
CA TRP A 304 -7.91 28.18 -5.15
C TRP A 304 -7.13 27.34 -6.16
N SER A 305 -6.87 27.88 -7.36
CA SER A 305 -6.15 27.16 -8.41
C SER A 305 -4.72 26.79 -8.00
N LEU A 306 -4.01 27.68 -7.29
CA LEU A 306 -2.64 27.41 -6.84
C LEU A 306 -2.58 26.45 -5.65
N ALA A 307 -3.56 26.51 -4.74
CA ALA A 307 -3.67 25.53 -3.66
C ALA A 307 -3.93 24.14 -4.22
N CYS A 308 -4.88 24.00 -5.16
CA CYS A 308 -5.13 22.72 -5.86
C CYS A 308 -3.90 22.25 -6.65
N CYS A 309 -3.20 23.16 -7.35
CA CYS A 309 -1.97 22.85 -8.08
C CYS A 309 -0.89 22.26 -7.14
N SER A 310 -0.65 22.92 -6.01
CA SER A 310 0.32 22.47 -5.01
C SER A 310 -0.07 21.12 -4.38
N VAL A 311 -1.35 20.95 -4.02
CA VAL A 311 -1.88 19.67 -3.50
C VAL A 311 -1.65 18.54 -4.49
N LEU A 312 -2.03 18.72 -5.76
CA LEU A 312 -1.82 17.71 -6.81
C LEU A 312 -0.34 17.40 -7.01
N GLY A 313 0.53 18.43 -6.96
CA GLY A 313 1.97 18.26 -7.07
C GLY A 313 2.58 17.45 -5.92
N PHE A 314 2.20 17.72 -4.66
CA PHE A 314 2.72 16.93 -3.53
C PHE A 314 2.15 15.51 -3.49
N VAL A 315 0.89 15.31 -3.89
CA VAL A 315 0.35 13.96 -4.08
C VAL A 315 1.14 13.21 -5.15
N LEU A 316 1.51 13.89 -6.23
CA LEU A 316 2.39 13.33 -7.26
C LEU A 316 3.79 13.00 -6.69
N ASP A 317 4.38 13.86 -5.86
CA ASP A 317 5.63 13.55 -5.13
C ASP A 317 5.53 12.25 -4.33
N ARG A 318 4.43 12.05 -3.61
CA ARG A 318 4.24 10.81 -2.83
C ARG A 318 4.11 9.58 -3.70
N ILE A 319 3.33 9.66 -4.78
CA ILE A 319 3.18 8.57 -5.76
C ILE A 319 4.51 8.27 -6.47
N ASN A 320 5.29 9.30 -6.79
CA ASN A 320 6.58 9.14 -7.43
C ASN A 320 7.59 8.50 -6.47
N ALA A 321 7.73 9.03 -5.26
CA ALA A 321 8.68 8.53 -4.28
C ALA A 321 8.42 7.06 -3.87
N SER A 322 7.15 6.67 -3.70
CA SER A 322 6.81 5.32 -3.23
C SER A 322 6.47 4.32 -4.34
N GLY A 323 6.37 4.74 -5.60
CA GLY A 323 5.90 3.90 -6.70
C GLY A 323 6.65 4.14 -8.02
N LEU A 324 6.33 5.24 -8.72
CA LEU A 324 6.80 5.44 -10.11
C LEU A 324 8.33 5.56 -10.22
N SER A 325 8.98 6.14 -9.21
CA SER A 325 10.44 6.21 -9.16
C SER A 325 11.11 4.85 -9.03
N GLN A 326 10.38 3.76 -8.77
CA GLN A 326 10.93 2.41 -8.66
C GLN A 326 10.97 1.66 -9.99
N VAL A 327 10.28 2.15 -11.02
CA VAL A 327 10.19 1.53 -12.35
C VAL A 327 11.56 1.39 -13.00
N TRP A 328 12.51 2.31 -12.73
CA TRP A 328 13.88 2.22 -13.26
C TRP A 328 14.62 0.94 -12.80
N ALA A 329 14.39 0.52 -11.56
CA ALA A 329 15.03 -0.64 -10.97
C ALA A 329 14.32 -1.95 -11.35
N THR A 330 12.98 -1.92 -11.44
CA THR A 330 12.18 -3.12 -11.74
C THR A 330 12.05 -3.39 -13.24
N ARG A 331 12.26 -2.37 -14.08
CA ARG A 331 12.00 -2.36 -15.53
C ARG A 331 10.61 -2.87 -15.92
N ARG A 332 9.65 -2.75 -14.99
CA ARG A 332 8.24 -3.10 -15.22
C ARG A 332 7.36 -1.91 -14.93
N PHE A 333 6.50 -1.62 -15.89
CA PHE A 333 5.48 -0.61 -15.72
C PHE A 333 4.32 -1.18 -14.91
N TYR A 334 3.79 -0.36 -14.00
CA TYR A 334 2.58 -0.63 -13.23
C TYR A 334 1.59 0.48 -13.55
N PHE A 335 0.35 0.09 -13.89
CA PHE A 335 -0.76 1.00 -14.02
C PHE A 335 -1.89 0.52 -13.11
N PRO A 336 -2.46 1.37 -12.25
CA PRO A 336 -3.46 0.92 -11.29
C PRO A 336 -4.71 0.38 -11.98
N ALA A 337 -5.26 -0.70 -11.44
CA ALA A 337 -6.55 -1.22 -11.88
C ALA A 337 -7.67 -0.25 -11.48
N TRP A 338 -8.81 -0.30 -12.19
CA TRP A 338 -9.95 0.54 -11.85
C TRP A 338 -10.46 0.29 -10.43
N THR A 339 -10.29 -0.94 -9.91
CA THR A 339 -10.61 -1.33 -8.54
C THR A 339 -9.74 -0.61 -7.51
N GLU A 340 -8.47 -0.35 -7.84
CA GLU A 340 -7.58 0.43 -6.96
C GLU A 340 -8.08 1.87 -6.86
N PHE A 341 -8.42 2.50 -7.99
CA PHE A 341 -9.02 3.83 -8.01
C PHE A 341 -10.37 3.89 -7.28
N ALA A 342 -11.22 2.88 -7.46
CA ALA A 342 -12.53 2.82 -6.82
C ALA A 342 -12.39 2.81 -5.29
N ILE A 343 -11.48 2.02 -4.74
CA ILE A 343 -11.20 1.98 -3.29
C ILE A 343 -10.64 3.32 -2.81
N SER A 344 -9.59 3.85 -3.43
CA SER A 344 -8.96 5.11 -3.01
C SER A 344 -9.96 6.28 -3.02
N LEU A 345 -10.69 6.46 -4.13
CA LEU A 345 -11.68 7.53 -4.25
C LEU A 345 -12.89 7.29 -3.35
N GLY A 346 -13.31 6.04 -3.14
CA GLY A 346 -14.43 5.74 -2.27
C GLY A 346 -14.13 5.88 -0.78
N ILE A 347 -12.89 5.61 -0.34
CA ILE A 347 -12.44 5.90 1.03
C ILE A 347 -12.45 7.41 1.27
N VAL A 348 -11.90 8.20 0.34
CA VAL A 348 -11.95 9.67 0.40
C VAL A 348 -13.41 10.15 0.42
N ALA A 349 -14.26 9.60 -0.43
CA ALA A 349 -15.68 9.94 -0.49
C ALA A 349 -16.42 9.62 0.82
N ALA A 350 -16.16 8.46 1.43
CA ALA A 350 -16.72 8.09 2.71
C ALA A 350 -16.25 9.06 3.82
N CYS A 351 -14.98 9.43 3.83
CA CYS A 351 -14.45 10.40 4.80
C CYS A 351 -15.08 11.79 4.63
N VAL A 352 -15.26 12.25 3.39
CA VAL A 352 -15.95 13.52 3.10
C VAL A 352 -17.43 13.47 3.53
N LEU A 353 -18.11 12.34 3.35
CA LEU A 353 -19.48 12.16 3.85
C LEU A 353 -19.55 12.23 5.37
N VAL A 354 -18.61 11.61 6.08
CA VAL A 354 -18.50 11.68 7.55
C VAL A 354 -18.18 13.11 7.99
N PHE A 355 -17.29 13.80 7.28
CA PHE A 355 -16.98 15.21 7.54
C PHE A 355 -18.22 16.08 7.48
N PHE A 356 -19.02 16.01 6.41
CA PHE A 356 -20.27 16.77 6.32
C PHE A 356 -21.27 16.37 7.39
N PHE A 357 -21.37 15.08 7.72
CA PHE A 357 -22.24 14.63 8.80
C PHE A 357 -21.87 15.30 10.12
N ILE A 358 -20.57 15.35 10.45
CA ILE A 358 -20.08 15.96 11.68
C ILE A 358 -20.26 17.48 11.65
N GLN A 359 -19.85 18.15 10.57
CA GLN A 359 -19.93 19.60 10.42
C GLN A 359 -21.37 20.12 10.51
N GLU A 360 -22.35 19.37 10.01
CA GLU A 360 -23.75 19.78 10.01
C GLU A 360 -24.48 19.55 11.34
N ARG A 361 -23.85 18.82 12.28
CA ARG A 361 -24.46 18.32 13.55
C ARG A 361 -23.72 18.80 14.79
N PHE A 362 -22.42 19.06 14.68
CA PHE A 362 -21.55 19.44 15.79
C PHE A 362 -20.88 20.79 15.53
N PRO A 363 -20.53 21.54 16.59
CA PRO A 363 -19.99 22.91 16.50
C PRO A 363 -18.51 22.95 16.05
N VAL A 364 -18.22 22.36 14.88
CA VAL A 364 -16.93 22.49 14.19
C VAL A 364 -16.76 23.94 13.70
N ASP A 365 -17.82 24.46 13.09
CA ASP A 365 -18.01 25.87 12.75
C ASP A 365 -19.36 26.32 13.38
N PRO A 366 -19.33 27.00 14.54
CA PRO A 366 -20.55 27.37 15.26
C PRO A 366 -21.50 28.28 14.45
N HIS A 367 -20.96 29.21 13.68
CA HIS A 367 -21.76 30.10 12.83
C HIS A 367 -22.41 29.30 11.71
N GLY A 368 -21.64 28.41 11.10
CA GLY A 368 -22.14 27.53 10.07
C GLY A 368 -23.24 26.58 10.53
N LEU A 369 -23.09 26.01 11.73
CA LEU A 369 -24.07 25.11 12.31
C LEU A 369 -25.41 25.81 12.55
N ALA A 370 -25.40 27.04 13.09
CA ALA A 370 -26.63 27.81 13.32
C ALA A 370 -27.41 28.06 12.02
N GLN A 371 -26.71 28.35 10.93
CA GLN A 371 -27.32 28.50 9.60
C GLN A 371 -27.95 27.18 9.11
N VAL A 372 -27.21 26.07 9.20
CA VAL A 372 -27.71 24.74 8.80
C VAL A 372 -28.94 24.33 9.63
N GLU A 373 -28.97 24.66 10.92
CA GLU A 373 -30.11 24.40 11.79
C GLU A 373 -31.35 25.23 11.41
N ALA A 374 -31.15 26.50 11.05
CA ALA A 374 -32.22 27.37 10.56
C ALA A 374 -32.80 26.87 9.23
N GLU A 375 -31.94 26.48 8.28
CA GLU A 375 -32.36 25.91 6.99
C GLU A 375 -33.14 24.60 7.18
N ARG A 376 -32.70 23.73 8.10
CA ARG A 376 -33.41 22.47 8.41
C ARG A 376 -34.82 22.74 8.95
N LYS A 377 -34.96 23.67 9.90
CA LYS A 377 -36.27 24.06 10.45
C LYS A 377 -37.19 24.64 9.36
N ALA A 378 -36.64 25.46 8.46
CA ALA A 378 -37.40 26.01 7.34
C ALA A 378 -37.88 24.94 6.35
N LEU A 379 -37.07 23.90 6.11
CA LEU A 379 -37.43 22.76 5.25
C LEU A 379 -38.49 21.85 5.88
N GLU A 380 -38.43 21.63 7.19
CA GLU A 380 -39.45 20.86 7.95
C GLU A 380 -40.80 21.60 7.99
N ALA A 381 -40.80 22.93 7.87
CA ALA A 381 -42.02 23.74 7.80
C ALA A 381 -42.61 23.86 6.38
N ALA A 382 -41.93 23.36 5.34
CA ALA A 382 -42.35 23.51 3.95
C ALA A 382 -43.36 22.41 3.51
N PRO A 383 -44.30 22.70 2.60
CA PRO A 383 -45.27 21.72 2.12
C PRO A 383 -44.60 20.58 1.32
N PRO A 384 -45.23 19.39 1.26
CA PRO A 384 -44.66 18.22 0.59
C PRO A 384 -44.48 18.47 -0.92
N ALA A 385 -43.25 18.30 -1.40
CA ALA A 385 -42.91 18.41 -2.81
C ALA A 385 -42.80 17.03 -3.47
N PHE A 386 -43.55 16.82 -4.57
CA PHE A 386 -43.51 15.60 -5.37
C PHE A 386 -42.39 15.66 -6.43
N ALA A 387 -41.77 14.52 -6.74
CA ALA A 387 -40.76 14.46 -7.79
C ALA A 387 -41.41 14.71 -9.18
N PRO A 388 -40.89 15.64 -10.02
CA PRO A 388 -41.55 16.05 -11.27
C PRO A 388 -41.84 14.91 -12.25
N PHE A 389 -40.99 13.89 -12.29
CA PHE A 389 -41.10 12.77 -13.24
C PHE A 389 -41.83 11.55 -12.67
N ALA A 390 -41.59 11.21 -11.40
CA ALA A 390 -42.14 9.99 -10.80
C ALA A 390 -43.50 10.24 -10.11
N GLN A 391 -43.85 11.50 -9.84
CA GLN A 391 -44.96 11.89 -8.95
C GLN A 391 -44.97 11.15 -7.60
N VAL A 392 -43.81 10.63 -7.17
CA VAL A 392 -43.65 9.97 -5.87
C VAL A 392 -43.21 11.00 -4.85
N TRP A 393 -43.87 11.00 -3.70
CA TRP A 393 -43.40 11.73 -2.53
C TRP A 393 -42.32 10.91 -1.81
N LEU A 394 -41.08 11.41 -1.84
CA LEU A 394 -39.96 10.75 -1.18
C LEU A 394 -39.86 11.06 0.31
N GLY A 395 -40.76 11.89 0.85
CA GLY A 395 -40.71 12.40 2.22
C GLY A 395 -40.06 13.79 2.29
N GLU A 396 -39.94 14.33 3.51
CA GLU A 396 -39.36 15.65 3.78
C GLU A 396 -37.88 15.59 4.16
N GLY A 397 -37.16 16.68 3.87
CA GLY A 397 -35.79 16.95 4.30
C GLY A 397 -34.86 15.74 4.26
N TRP A 398 -34.48 15.25 5.44
CA TRP A 398 -33.50 14.17 5.60
C TRP A 398 -33.99 12.80 5.08
N ARG A 399 -35.30 12.51 5.14
CA ARG A 399 -35.86 11.21 4.69
C ARG A 399 -35.77 11.06 3.19
N LYS A 400 -36.04 12.14 2.43
CA LYS A 400 -35.84 12.19 0.98
C LYS A 400 -34.37 11.96 0.63
N ALA A 401 -33.47 12.69 1.29
CA ALA A 401 -32.04 12.57 1.05
C ALA A 401 -31.53 11.14 1.34
N ALA A 402 -31.93 10.54 2.46
CA ALA A 402 -31.58 9.17 2.80
C ALA A 402 -32.02 8.16 1.72
N LYS A 403 -33.27 8.24 1.24
CA LYS A 403 -33.75 7.34 0.18
C LYS A 403 -32.96 7.49 -1.12
N VAL A 404 -32.70 8.71 -1.56
CA VAL A 404 -31.95 8.97 -2.81
C VAL A 404 -30.51 8.48 -2.68
N TYR A 405 -29.82 8.81 -1.60
CA TYR A 405 -28.44 8.40 -1.38
C TYR A 405 -28.30 6.88 -1.22
N SER A 406 -29.21 6.23 -0.49
CA SER A 406 -29.23 4.77 -0.39
C SER A 406 -29.47 4.11 -1.74
N PHE A 407 -30.37 4.67 -2.57
CA PHE A 407 -30.60 4.16 -3.93
C PHE A 407 -29.34 4.27 -4.80
N LEU A 408 -28.69 5.44 -4.81
CA LEU A 408 -27.45 5.67 -5.56
C LEU A 408 -26.32 4.74 -5.10
N PHE A 409 -26.19 4.54 -3.79
CA PHE A 409 -25.22 3.61 -3.21
C PHE A 409 -25.47 2.16 -3.67
N VAL A 410 -26.71 1.67 -3.54
CA VAL A 410 -27.07 0.28 -3.90
C VAL A 410 -26.91 0.06 -5.41
N LEU A 411 -27.28 1.02 -6.24
CA LEU A 411 -27.09 0.95 -7.69
C LEU A 411 -25.61 0.87 -8.05
N ALA A 412 -24.78 1.71 -7.45
CA ALA A 412 -23.34 1.71 -7.66
C ALA A 412 -22.68 0.42 -7.14
N LEU A 413 -23.12 -0.10 -5.99
CA LEU A 413 -22.67 -1.37 -5.43
C LEU A 413 -23.00 -2.54 -6.38
N ALA A 414 -24.23 -2.61 -6.87
CA ALA A 414 -24.65 -3.65 -7.81
C ALA A 414 -23.84 -3.59 -9.11
N PHE A 415 -23.64 -2.39 -9.67
CA PHE A 415 -22.80 -2.19 -10.86
C PHE A 415 -21.34 -2.56 -10.61
N GLY A 416 -20.77 -2.17 -9.46
CA GLY A 416 -19.40 -2.50 -9.11
C GLY A 416 -19.18 -4.00 -8.98
N LEU A 417 -20.15 -4.75 -8.43
CA LEU A 417 -20.08 -6.20 -8.29
C LEU A 417 -20.16 -6.92 -9.64
N THR A 418 -20.93 -6.40 -10.60
CA THR A 418 -21.00 -6.98 -11.95
C THR A 418 -19.78 -6.65 -12.80
N ALA A 419 -19.19 -5.47 -12.59
CA ALA A 419 -17.97 -5.03 -13.27
C ALA A 419 -16.68 -5.59 -12.63
N ALA A 420 -16.76 -6.15 -11.42
CA ALA A 420 -15.61 -6.64 -10.68
C ALA A 420 -14.81 -7.69 -11.46
N PRO A 421 -13.46 -7.63 -11.42
CA PRO A 421 -12.62 -8.67 -12.01
C PRO A 421 -12.93 -10.01 -11.33
N LYS A 422 -13.04 -11.06 -12.15
CA LYS A 422 -13.25 -12.42 -11.67
C LYS A 422 -11.92 -12.99 -11.21
N ALA A 423 -11.94 -13.83 -10.17
CA ALA A 423 -10.75 -14.56 -9.77
C ALA A 423 -10.27 -15.43 -10.95
N GLU A 424 -9.06 -15.17 -11.43
CA GLU A 424 -8.38 -16.15 -12.25
C GLU A 424 -8.08 -17.37 -11.36
N PRO A 425 -8.34 -18.60 -11.84
CA PRO A 425 -7.97 -19.78 -11.10
C PRO A 425 -6.47 -19.73 -10.81
N VAL A 426 -6.08 -20.07 -9.58
CA VAL A 426 -4.66 -20.20 -9.22
C VAL A 426 -4.02 -21.12 -10.25
N VAL A 427 -3.15 -20.58 -11.10
CA VAL A 427 -2.55 -21.36 -12.18
C VAL A 427 -1.69 -22.44 -11.52
N ASN A 428 -2.21 -23.67 -11.48
CA ASN A 428 -1.46 -24.87 -11.15
C ASN A 428 -0.44 -25.06 -12.28
N THR A 429 0.64 -24.28 -12.19
CA THR A 429 1.73 -24.35 -13.13
C THR A 429 2.54 -25.56 -12.73
N ARG A 430 2.27 -26.68 -13.41
CA ARG A 430 3.05 -27.89 -13.21
C ARG A 430 4.51 -27.57 -13.53
N ALA A 431 5.40 -27.86 -12.60
CA ALA A 431 6.82 -27.77 -12.84
C ALA A 431 7.18 -28.74 -13.98
N VAL A 432 8.00 -28.27 -14.91
CA VAL A 432 8.47 -29.08 -16.03
C VAL A 432 9.79 -29.73 -15.60
N ARG A 433 9.98 -31.00 -15.95
CA ARG A 433 11.24 -31.69 -15.71
C ARG A 433 12.36 -30.92 -16.42
N ALA A 434 13.44 -30.63 -15.70
CA ALA A 434 14.60 -30.01 -16.29
C ALA A 434 15.17 -30.88 -17.42
N VAL A 435 15.52 -30.24 -18.54
CA VAL A 435 16.02 -30.92 -19.76
C VAL A 435 17.51 -30.61 -19.92
N GLY A 436 18.26 -31.59 -20.45
CA GLY A 436 19.71 -31.53 -20.61
C GLY A 436 20.44 -32.53 -19.72
N ALA A 437 21.76 -32.65 -19.88
CA ALA A 437 22.59 -33.56 -19.08
C ALA A 437 23.59 -32.77 -18.21
N SER A 438 24.61 -32.19 -18.83
CA SER A 438 25.64 -31.34 -18.21
C SER A 438 25.08 -29.98 -17.78
N ILE A 439 24.26 -29.37 -18.63
CA ILE A 439 23.56 -28.11 -18.35
C ILE A 439 22.06 -28.39 -18.38
N LEU A 440 21.38 -28.05 -17.28
CA LEU A 440 19.95 -28.25 -17.08
C LEU A 440 19.21 -26.95 -17.34
N GLN A 441 18.17 -27.01 -18.18
CA GLN A 441 17.23 -25.90 -18.35
C GLN A 441 16.08 -26.05 -17.34
N ILE A 442 15.97 -25.10 -16.41
CA ILE A 442 15.06 -25.16 -15.27
C ILE A 442 14.00 -24.05 -15.37
N GLY A 443 12.72 -24.41 -15.42
CA GLY A 443 11.59 -23.48 -15.37
C GLY A 443 10.53 -23.76 -16.45
N PRO A 444 9.29 -23.28 -16.27
CA PRO A 444 8.26 -23.35 -17.31
C PRO A 444 8.21 -22.08 -18.18
N GLY A 445 7.83 -22.22 -19.45
CA GLY A 445 7.56 -21.08 -20.35
C GLY A 445 8.78 -20.20 -20.64
N PRO A 446 8.64 -18.91 -21.02
CA PRO A 446 9.76 -18.09 -21.50
C PRO A 446 10.79 -17.67 -20.41
N ARG A 447 10.69 -18.18 -19.18
CA ARG A 447 11.60 -17.84 -18.07
C ARG A 447 12.32 -19.08 -17.56
N TYR A 448 13.41 -19.42 -18.24
CA TYR A 448 14.29 -20.51 -17.86
C TYR A 448 15.51 -20.01 -17.08
N VAL A 449 16.09 -20.89 -16.28
CA VAL A 449 17.43 -20.78 -15.69
C VAL A 449 18.27 -21.90 -16.28
N TYR A 450 19.44 -21.56 -16.80
CA TYR A 450 20.42 -22.55 -17.25
C TYR A 450 21.37 -22.87 -16.11
N PHE A 451 21.28 -24.09 -15.59
CA PHE A 451 22.05 -24.58 -14.47
C PHE A 451 23.12 -25.56 -14.94
N ASP A 452 24.38 -25.15 -14.89
CA ASP A 452 25.51 -26.01 -15.21
C ASP A 452 25.75 -27.03 -14.08
N HIS A 453 25.07 -28.17 -14.18
CA HIS A 453 25.08 -29.23 -13.17
C HIS A 453 26.47 -29.86 -13.04
N LYS A 454 27.18 -30.07 -14.15
CA LYS A 454 28.53 -30.66 -14.12
C LYS A 454 29.53 -29.74 -13.43
N LYS A 455 29.52 -28.45 -13.74
CA LYS A 455 30.37 -27.47 -13.05
C LYS A 455 30.11 -27.45 -11.55
N HIS A 456 28.84 -27.47 -11.13
CA HIS A 456 28.50 -27.51 -9.72
C HIS A 456 28.97 -28.80 -9.04
N GLN A 457 28.86 -29.94 -9.72
CA GLN A 457 29.38 -31.21 -9.23
C GLN A 457 30.90 -31.14 -9.03
N ASP A 458 31.63 -30.62 -10.01
CA ASP A 458 33.09 -30.51 -10.00
C ASP A 458 33.57 -29.54 -8.90
N GLU A 459 32.96 -28.36 -8.80
CA GLU A 459 33.31 -27.33 -7.81
C GLU A 459 32.97 -27.74 -6.37
N ALA A 460 31.97 -28.61 -6.18
CA ALA A 460 31.49 -28.99 -4.86
C ALA A 460 32.08 -30.33 -4.35
N GLY A 461 33.06 -30.92 -5.05
CA GLY A 461 33.76 -32.12 -4.61
C GLY A 461 33.38 -33.42 -5.34
N GLY A 462 32.98 -33.31 -6.62
CA GLY A 462 32.68 -34.45 -7.49
C GLY A 462 31.39 -35.17 -7.11
N SER A 463 31.31 -36.48 -7.37
CA SER A 463 30.11 -37.31 -7.11
C SER A 463 29.67 -37.37 -5.63
N LYS A 464 30.53 -36.99 -4.68
CA LYS A 464 30.17 -36.91 -3.26
C LYS A 464 29.34 -35.67 -2.91
N SER A 465 29.25 -34.71 -3.82
CA SER A 465 28.55 -33.44 -3.60
C SER A 465 27.06 -33.50 -3.93
N CYS A 466 26.58 -34.61 -4.50
CA CYS A 466 25.18 -34.77 -4.89
C CYS A 466 24.20 -34.52 -3.73
N ALA A 467 24.59 -34.86 -2.49
CA ALA A 467 23.76 -34.66 -1.29
C ALA A 467 23.55 -33.18 -0.90
N LEU A 468 24.32 -32.26 -1.49
CA LEU A 468 24.14 -30.82 -1.33
C LEU A 468 22.91 -30.32 -2.08
N CYS A 469 22.56 -30.98 -3.19
CA CYS A 469 21.49 -30.58 -4.09
C CYS A 469 20.31 -31.56 -4.11
N HIS A 470 20.59 -32.85 -4.00
CA HIS A 470 19.59 -33.89 -3.84
C HIS A 470 19.55 -34.36 -2.40
N HIS A 471 18.40 -34.19 -1.75
CA HIS A 471 18.23 -34.60 -0.35
C HIS A 471 17.38 -35.85 -0.18
N LEU A 472 16.46 -36.09 -1.12
CA LEU A 472 15.59 -37.25 -1.18
C LEU A 472 15.65 -37.87 -2.58
N HIS A 473 15.61 -39.19 -2.62
CA HIS A 473 15.57 -40.02 -3.81
C HIS A 473 14.40 -40.98 -3.73
N GLN A 474 13.83 -41.33 -4.87
CA GLN A 474 12.98 -42.51 -4.93
C GLN A 474 13.81 -43.75 -4.61
N LYS A 475 13.16 -44.77 -4.06
CA LYS A 475 13.79 -46.01 -3.65
C LYS A 475 14.55 -46.63 -4.84
N GLY A 476 15.87 -46.81 -4.68
CA GLY A 476 16.74 -47.38 -5.70
C GLY A 476 17.26 -46.41 -6.76
N ASP A 477 16.93 -45.12 -6.67
CA ASP A 477 17.41 -44.07 -7.58
C ASP A 477 18.61 -43.31 -6.98
N VAL A 478 19.40 -42.67 -7.83
CA VAL A 478 20.50 -41.77 -7.44
C VAL A 478 20.35 -40.50 -8.27
N GLY A 479 19.84 -39.44 -7.64
CA GLY A 479 19.65 -38.14 -8.31
C GLY A 479 18.23 -37.88 -8.82
N THR A 480 17.20 -38.36 -8.11
CA THR A 480 15.79 -38.10 -8.47
C THR A 480 15.54 -36.61 -8.77
N PRO A 481 14.92 -36.28 -9.93
CA PRO A 481 14.61 -34.91 -10.29
C PRO A 481 13.68 -34.24 -9.27
N CYS A 482 13.96 -32.99 -8.91
CA CYS A 482 13.18 -32.26 -7.92
C CYS A 482 11.69 -32.18 -8.26
N VAL A 483 11.33 -32.15 -9.55
CA VAL A 483 9.93 -32.08 -10.01
C VAL A 483 9.08 -33.25 -9.52
N VAL A 484 9.68 -34.41 -9.22
CA VAL A 484 8.98 -35.60 -8.73
C VAL A 484 8.32 -35.34 -7.37
N CYS A 485 9.00 -34.60 -6.50
CA CYS A 485 8.48 -34.25 -5.17
C CYS A 485 7.95 -32.81 -5.12
N HIS A 486 8.36 -31.96 -6.07
CA HIS A 486 8.02 -30.55 -6.17
C HIS A 486 7.25 -30.27 -7.46
N GLU A 487 6.16 -31.00 -7.70
CA GLU A 487 5.41 -30.96 -8.96
C GLU A 487 4.78 -29.60 -9.31
N ASN A 488 4.62 -28.71 -8.34
CA ASN A 488 4.02 -27.39 -8.53
C ASN A 488 5.07 -26.28 -8.50
N MET A 489 5.05 -25.39 -9.48
CA MET A 489 6.05 -24.31 -9.59
C MET A 489 5.94 -23.30 -8.44
N PHE A 490 4.72 -22.98 -8.01
CA PHE A 490 4.44 -21.93 -7.01
C PHE A 490 3.66 -22.41 -5.79
N LEU A 491 3.04 -23.59 -5.87
CA LEU A 491 2.25 -24.17 -4.78
C LEU A 491 2.99 -25.33 -4.11
N ARG A 492 2.60 -25.66 -2.88
CA ARG A 492 3.11 -26.85 -2.19
C ARG A 492 2.58 -28.12 -2.86
N THR A 493 3.41 -29.14 -2.93
CA THR A 493 3.03 -30.46 -3.47
C THR A 493 2.84 -31.44 -2.32
N SER A 494 1.76 -32.21 -2.34
CA SER A 494 1.63 -33.36 -1.44
C SER A 494 2.52 -34.48 -1.97
N ILE A 495 3.51 -34.89 -1.18
CA ILE A 495 4.41 -35.99 -1.54
C ILE A 495 3.93 -37.34 -0.98
N PHE A 496 2.83 -37.33 -0.22
CA PHE A 496 2.20 -38.54 0.30
C PHE A 496 0.99 -38.91 -0.58
N ASN A 497 1.00 -40.14 -1.09
CA ASN A 497 -0.13 -40.74 -1.78
C ASN A 497 -0.67 -41.91 -0.94
N HIS A 498 -1.85 -41.72 -0.35
CA HIS A 498 -2.45 -42.71 0.56
C HIS A 498 -2.82 -44.01 -0.18
N GLU A 499 -3.38 -43.90 -1.39
CA GLU A 499 -3.81 -45.06 -2.17
C GLU A 499 -2.62 -45.94 -2.57
N ALA A 500 -1.51 -45.32 -2.99
CA ALA A 500 -0.28 -46.04 -3.31
C ALA A 500 0.27 -46.80 -2.08
N HIS A 501 0.29 -46.17 -0.90
CA HIS A 501 0.78 -46.81 0.32
C HIS A 501 -0.13 -47.95 0.77
N VAL A 502 -1.46 -47.81 0.64
CA VAL A 502 -2.40 -48.89 0.96
C VAL A 502 -2.22 -50.06 -0.01
N ALA A 503 -2.01 -49.81 -1.30
CA ALA A 503 -1.73 -50.85 -2.28
C ALA A 503 -0.42 -51.59 -1.98
N ASP A 504 0.66 -50.85 -1.71
CA ASP A 504 1.99 -51.42 -1.48
C ASP A 504 2.08 -52.21 -0.15
N LEU A 505 1.31 -51.81 0.87
CA LEU A 505 1.28 -52.46 2.19
C LEU A 505 0.21 -53.56 2.32
N HIS A 506 -0.38 -54.01 1.21
CA HIS A 506 -1.36 -55.10 1.16
C HIS A 506 -2.74 -54.77 1.80
N GLY A 507 -3.25 -53.57 1.54
CA GLY A 507 -4.64 -53.18 1.81
C GLY A 507 -4.90 -52.70 3.24
N ASN A 508 -6.19 -52.54 3.59
CA ASN A 508 -6.63 -51.88 4.83
C ASN A 508 -6.15 -52.54 6.14
N ALA A 509 -5.72 -53.80 6.12
CA ALA A 509 -5.14 -54.47 7.28
C ALA A 509 -3.82 -53.80 7.75
N SER A 510 -3.14 -53.09 6.85
CA SER A 510 -1.89 -52.38 7.12
C SER A 510 -2.06 -51.00 7.76
N CYS A 511 -3.29 -50.50 7.93
CA CYS A 511 -3.57 -49.19 8.52
C CYS A 511 -2.93 -49.00 9.90
N VAL A 512 -2.84 -50.08 10.70
CA VAL A 512 -2.18 -50.09 12.02
C VAL A 512 -0.71 -49.67 11.92
N GLN A 513 -0.04 -50.03 10.82
CA GLN A 513 1.38 -49.73 10.62
C GLN A 513 1.64 -48.23 10.53
N CYS A 514 0.65 -47.46 10.07
CA CYS A 514 0.72 -46.01 9.90
C CYS A 514 0.04 -45.23 11.03
N HIS A 515 -1.10 -45.71 11.56
CA HIS A 515 -1.96 -44.97 12.50
C HIS A 515 -2.01 -45.56 13.93
N GLY A 516 -1.34 -46.69 14.18
CA GLY A 516 -1.25 -47.30 15.51
C GLY A 516 -2.52 -48.02 15.99
N LYS A 517 -3.63 -48.00 15.23
CA LYS A 517 -4.87 -48.75 15.50
C LYS A 517 -5.47 -49.29 14.20
N SER A 518 -6.24 -50.37 14.28
CA SER A 518 -6.80 -51.11 13.14
C SER A 518 -8.09 -50.53 12.57
N GLU A 519 -8.68 -49.55 13.26
CA GLU A 519 -9.92 -48.90 12.83
C GLU A 519 -9.65 -47.64 11.98
N PRO A 520 -10.52 -47.34 10.99
CA PRO A 520 -10.40 -46.16 10.15
C PRO A 520 -10.75 -44.89 10.93
N ILE A 521 -9.84 -44.40 11.76
CA ILE A 521 -10.02 -43.15 12.50
C ILE A 521 -9.35 -42.01 11.73
N ARG A 522 -10.15 -41.04 11.26
CA ARG A 522 -9.72 -39.82 10.55
C ARG A 522 -8.79 -38.89 11.38
N VAL A 523 -8.40 -39.28 12.60
CA VAL A 523 -7.84 -38.37 13.63
C VAL A 523 -6.62 -38.94 14.36
N ALA A 524 -6.19 -40.18 14.08
CA ALA A 524 -4.98 -40.72 14.69
C ALA A 524 -3.72 -40.14 14.01
N PRO A 525 -2.76 -39.58 14.76
CA PRO A 525 -1.53 -39.04 14.18
C PRO A 525 -0.76 -40.16 13.47
N ALA A 526 -0.57 -39.99 12.16
CA ALA A 526 0.22 -40.92 11.37
C ALA A 526 1.70 -40.86 11.80
N LYS A 527 2.41 -41.97 11.64
CA LYS A 527 3.88 -41.99 11.77
C LYS A 527 4.51 -40.95 10.84
N LYS A 528 5.64 -40.39 11.29
CA LYS A 528 6.46 -39.49 10.46
C LYS A 528 7.08 -40.27 9.32
N CYS A 529 7.22 -39.64 8.16
CA CYS A 529 7.82 -40.27 6.97
C CYS A 529 9.24 -40.78 7.25
N SER A 530 10.03 -40.01 8.00
CA SER A 530 11.37 -40.40 8.48
C SER A 530 11.39 -41.72 9.26
N GLN A 531 10.33 -42.10 9.98
CA GLN A 531 10.34 -43.36 10.74
C GLN A 531 10.37 -44.61 9.86
N CYS A 532 9.96 -44.49 8.59
CA CYS A 532 9.95 -45.59 7.63
C CYS A 532 11.00 -45.42 6.53
N HIS A 533 11.30 -44.18 6.13
CA HIS A 533 12.03 -43.88 4.90
C HIS A 533 13.44 -43.26 5.07
N ASP A 534 13.92 -43.12 6.31
CA ASP A 534 15.24 -42.52 6.56
C ASP A 534 16.40 -43.29 5.92
N LYS A 535 16.20 -44.59 5.67
CA LYS A 535 17.24 -45.49 5.14
C LYS A 535 17.14 -45.76 3.64
N ASP A 536 16.00 -45.55 3.02
CA ASP A 536 15.75 -45.94 1.62
C ASP A 536 15.50 -44.77 0.68
N MET A 537 15.16 -43.58 1.19
CA MET A 537 14.94 -42.37 0.38
C MET A 537 15.93 -41.23 0.66
N MET A 538 16.54 -41.17 1.84
CA MET A 538 17.46 -40.06 2.16
C MET A 538 18.80 -40.21 1.43
N ALA A 539 19.29 -39.11 0.85
CA ALA A 539 20.64 -39.06 0.28
C ALA A 539 21.71 -39.23 1.39
N ALA A 540 22.92 -39.63 1.02
CA ALA A 540 24.01 -39.78 1.96
C ALA A 540 24.48 -38.41 2.50
N ASN A 541 24.11 -38.07 3.74
CA ASN A 541 24.44 -36.81 4.43
C ASN A 541 23.91 -35.53 3.73
N PRO A 542 22.59 -35.32 3.67
CA PRO A 542 22.01 -34.20 2.94
C PRO A 542 22.04 -32.89 3.74
N VAL A 543 22.09 -31.76 3.02
CA VAL A 543 21.97 -30.42 3.62
C VAL A 543 20.57 -30.22 4.21
N VAL A 544 19.54 -30.68 3.48
CA VAL A 544 18.16 -30.66 3.96
C VAL A 544 17.87 -31.96 4.71
N LYS A 545 17.83 -31.87 6.04
CA LYS A 545 17.64 -33.02 6.95
C LYS A 545 16.18 -33.28 7.35
N VAL A 546 15.25 -32.44 6.90
CA VAL A 546 13.86 -32.48 7.39
C VAL A 546 12.97 -33.21 6.37
N PHE A 547 12.46 -34.38 6.78
CA PHE A 547 11.51 -35.21 6.01
C PHE A 547 10.34 -35.70 6.90
N ASP A 548 9.64 -34.76 7.51
CA ASP A 548 8.54 -35.05 8.45
C ASP A 548 7.17 -34.51 8.00
N SER A 549 7.13 -33.79 6.88
CA SER A 549 5.92 -33.14 6.36
C SER A 549 5.45 -33.81 5.07
N LYS A 550 4.16 -34.13 4.98
CA LYS A 550 3.52 -34.58 3.72
C LYS A 550 3.50 -33.52 2.63
N TRP A 551 3.81 -32.27 2.98
CA TRP A 551 3.86 -31.14 2.05
C TRP A 551 5.30 -30.76 1.76
N ALA A 552 5.69 -30.88 0.50
CA ALA A 552 6.89 -30.29 -0.05
C ALA A 552 6.63 -28.80 -0.40
N PRO A 553 7.62 -27.91 -0.25
CA PRO A 553 7.53 -26.55 -0.77
C PRO A 553 7.38 -26.55 -2.30
N SER A 554 7.00 -25.41 -2.87
CA SER A 554 6.96 -25.25 -4.33
C SER A 554 8.33 -25.47 -4.97
N TYR A 555 8.36 -25.82 -6.25
CA TYR A 555 9.61 -26.02 -7.00
C TYR A 555 10.51 -24.77 -6.93
N LYS A 556 9.92 -23.58 -7.09
CA LYS A 556 10.62 -22.29 -6.94
C LYS A 556 11.24 -22.14 -5.55
N ASP A 557 10.45 -22.38 -4.50
CA ASP A 557 10.92 -22.23 -3.12
C ASP A 557 12.00 -23.25 -2.76
N ALA A 558 11.88 -24.49 -3.26
CA ALA A 558 12.87 -25.54 -3.04
C ALA A 558 14.24 -25.13 -3.62
N MET A 559 14.26 -24.65 -4.86
CA MET A 559 15.47 -24.16 -5.52
C MET A 559 16.06 -22.94 -4.80
N HIS A 560 15.23 -21.92 -4.51
CA HIS A 560 15.71 -20.70 -3.87
C HIS A 560 16.27 -20.93 -2.46
N LYS A 561 15.63 -21.80 -1.65
CA LYS A 561 16.10 -22.13 -0.30
C LYS A 561 17.43 -22.87 -0.29
N MET A 562 17.79 -23.51 -1.40
CA MET A 562 19.03 -24.26 -1.55
C MET A 562 20.13 -23.40 -2.18
N CYS A 563 19.85 -22.73 -3.29
CA CYS A 563 20.84 -21.99 -4.06
C CYS A 563 21.21 -20.63 -3.45
N ILE A 564 20.22 -19.83 -3.01
CA ILE A 564 20.47 -18.44 -2.57
C ILE A 564 21.40 -18.39 -1.34
N PRO A 565 21.17 -19.16 -0.25
CA PRO A 565 22.06 -19.12 0.90
C PRO A 565 23.50 -19.51 0.55
N CYS A 566 23.68 -20.54 -0.27
CA CYS A 566 24.99 -20.96 -0.74
C CYS A 566 25.70 -19.85 -1.55
N HIS A 567 24.99 -19.19 -2.47
CA HIS A 567 25.52 -18.11 -3.28
C HIS A 567 25.82 -16.84 -2.49
N VAL A 568 24.99 -16.52 -1.49
CA VAL A 568 25.25 -15.40 -0.56
C VAL A 568 26.53 -15.68 0.24
N GLU A 569 26.75 -16.92 0.66
CA GLU A 569 27.98 -17.29 1.37
C GLU A 569 29.21 -17.22 0.46
N LYS A 570 29.13 -17.80 -0.76
CA LYS A 570 30.19 -17.70 -1.77
C LYS A 570 30.50 -16.25 -2.14
N ALA A 571 29.50 -15.36 -2.18
CA ALA A 571 29.69 -13.94 -2.50
C ALA A 571 30.56 -13.18 -1.47
N LYS A 572 30.74 -13.72 -0.26
CA LYS A 572 31.64 -13.15 0.76
C LYS A 572 33.11 -13.44 0.49
N ASP A 573 33.41 -14.46 -0.32
CA ASP A 573 34.79 -14.79 -0.68
C ASP A 573 35.31 -13.77 -1.71
N ALA A 574 36.18 -12.88 -1.23
CA ALA A 574 36.81 -11.84 -2.05
C ALA A 574 37.65 -12.42 -3.20
N ALA A 575 38.13 -13.67 -3.10
CA ALA A 575 38.90 -14.32 -4.15
C ALA A 575 38.05 -14.64 -5.39
N LEU A 576 36.74 -14.86 -5.21
CA LEU A 576 35.83 -15.21 -6.31
C LEU A 576 35.40 -14.00 -7.15
N LYS A 577 35.59 -12.76 -6.67
CA LYS A 577 35.22 -11.51 -7.37
C LYS A 577 33.77 -11.47 -7.89
N LEU A 578 32.84 -12.13 -7.20
CA LEU A 578 31.43 -12.23 -7.57
C LEU A 578 30.50 -11.68 -6.45
N PRO A 579 30.57 -10.38 -6.11
CA PRO A 579 29.82 -9.82 -4.98
C PRO A 579 28.29 -9.85 -5.17
N ASN A 580 27.83 -10.04 -6.40
CA ASN A 580 26.41 -10.07 -6.76
C ASN A 580 25.86 -11.48 -6.93
N LEU A 581 26.64 -12.54 -6.63
CA LEU A 581 26.24 -13.93 -6.89
C LEU A 581 24.92 -14.35 -6.21
N GLY A 582 24.61 -13.74 -5.06
CA GLY A 582 23.35 -13.98 -4.32
C GLY A 582 22.13 -13.21 -4.84
N ARG A 583 22.26 -12.36 -5.88
CA ARG A 583 21.13 -11.59 -6.44
C ARG A 583 20.39 -12.41 -7.49
N CYS A 584 19.07 -12.21 -7.61
CA CYS A 584 18.23 -12.91 -8.58
C CYS A 584 18.77 -12.81 -10.02
N GLY A 585 19.29 -11.64 -10.40
CA GLY A 585 19.86 -11.41 -11.73
C GLY A 585 21.02 -12.35 -12.06
N ALA A 586 21.83 -12.77 -11.08
CA ALA A 586 22.98 -13.65 -11.36
C ALA A 586 22.57 -15.04 -11.91
N CYS A 587 21.36 -15.50 -11.56
CA CYS A 587 20.83 -16.79 -12.01
C CYS A 587 19.80 -16.64 -13.15
N HIS A 588 19.19 -15.47 -13.29
CA HIS A 588 18.09 -15.21 -14.24
C HIS A 588 18.46 -14.23 -15.36
N ASP A 589 19.75 -14.00 -15.60
CA ASP A 589 20.22 -13.18 -16.71
C ASP A 589 20.16 -13.94 -18.05
N SER A 590 20.03 -13.21 -19.15
CA SER A 590 20.13 -13.77 -20.49
C SER A 590 21.53 -13.62 -21.07
N GLY A 591 21.91 -14.51 -21.99
CA GLY A 591 23.24 -14.55 -22.60
C GLY A 591 24.34 -15.10 -21.70
N THR A 592 23.99 -15.86 -20.66
CA THR A 592 24.98 -16.48 -19.75
C THR A 592 25.86 -17.50 -20.49
N GLN A 593 27.04 -17.82 -19.94
CA GLN A 593 27.89 -18.87 -20.51
C GLN A 593 27.18 -20.23 -20.54
N ALA A 594 26.38 -20.53 -19.51
CA ALA A 594 25.59 -21.75 -19.45
C ALA A 594 24.49 -21.78 -20.54
N GLU A 595 23.83 -20.65 -20.79
CA GLU A 595 22.88 -20.52 -21.89
C GLU A 595 23.56 -20.74 -23.25
N LYS A 596 24.68 -20.06 -23.51
CA LYS A 596 25.43 -20.22 -24.77
C LYS A 596 25.87 -21.66 -25.01
N ALA A 597 26.36 -22.34 -23.97
CA ALA A 597 26.77 -23.73 -24.04
C ALA A 597 25.58 -24.68 -24.27
N TYR A 598 24.46 -24.47 -23.58
CA TYR A 598 23.23 -25.25 -23.80
C TYR A 598 22.66 -25.05 -25.20
N THR A 599 22.62 -23.80 -25.70
CA THR A 599 22.15 -23.49 -27.06
C THR A 599 23.05 -24.10 -28.13
N ALA A 600 24.36 -24.18 -27.90
CA ALA A 600 25.30 -24.86 -28.80
C ALA A 600 25.08 -26.38 -28.83
N GLU A 601 24.72 -26.99 -27.69
CA GLU A 601 24.45 -28.42 -27.56
C GLU A 601 23.06 -28.83 -28.10
N PHE A 602 22.07 -27.93 -28.03
CA PHE A 602 20.68 -28.18 -28.44
C PHE A 602 20.13 -27.10 -29.41
N PRO A 603 20.70 -26.92 -30.61
CA PRO A 603 20.35 -25.82 -31.52
C PRO A 603 18.90 -25.86 -32.04
N GLU A 604 18.29 -27.05 -32.15
CA GLU A 604 16.93 -27.22 -32.69
C GLU A 604 15.81 -26.89 -31.67
N LYS A 605 16.08 -26.91 -30.36
CA LYS A 605 15.06 -26.64 -29.32
C LYS A 605 14.88 -25.17 -29.00
N THR A 606 15.81 -24.31 -29.41
CA THR A 606 15.71 -22.84 -29.24
C THR A 606 14.90 -22.16 -30.34
N ALA A 607 14.75 -22.78 -31.52
CA ALA A 607 13.93 -22.25 -32.61
C ALA A 607 12.41 -22.37 -32.36
N ALA A 608 11.97 -23.21 -31.43
CA ALA A 608 10.56 -23.41 -31.08
C ALA A 608 10.03 -22.45 -29.99
N GLY A 609 10.82 -21.45 -29.59
CA GLY A 609 10.42 -20.42 -28.61
C GLY A 609 9.40 -19.40 -29.10
N GLU A 610 9.07 -19.41 -30.40
CA GLU A 610 7.97 -18.64 -30.99
C GLU A 610 6.95 -19.60 -31.63
N ARG A 611 6.04 -20.15 -30.80
CA ARG A 611 4.67 -20.63 -31.11
C ARG A 611 4.25 -21.74 -30.13
N SER A 612 3.59 -21.35 -29.04
CA SER A 612 2.21 -21.75 -28.69
C SER A 612 1.82 -21.10 -27.37
#